data_AF-A0A3N5EXN2-F1
#
_entry.id   AF-A0A3N5EXN2-F1
#
_cell.length_a   1.000
_cell.length_b   1.000
_cell.length_c   1.000
_cell.angle_alpha   90.00
_cell.angle_beta   90.00
_cell.angle_gamma   90.00
#
_symmetry.space_group_name_H-M   'P 1'
#
loop_
_entity.id
_entity.type
_entity.pdbx_description
1 polymer ?
#
loop_
_entity_poly.entity_id
_entity_poly.type
_entity_poly.pdbx_seq_one_letter_code
_entity_poly.pdbx_strand_id
1 'polypeptide(L)'
;MTDVTGTTGLGIQLRPFAGEADIAPMTRIANDAMAVDQVQDRLSEEQLRIELRPEEKFTPATDLRMAEVDGKLVGFVKVEWIDTNDGLREYRSWGEVDPAWRRRRVGATLFAFARGRIAELAAAQDVDRPRVAGCWAAQTDAGAHALYTEHGYAPARWFFHMNRNLAEPIEVPPLPEGIEVRPV
;
A
#
# COMPACT_ATOMS: atom_id res chain seq x y z
N MET A 1 16.49 1.21 -45.12
CA MET A 1 16.66 2.65 -44.82
C MET A 1 15.32 3.15 -44.29
N THR A 2 15.04 3.38 -43.02
CA THR A 2 15.79 3.20 -41.77
C THR A 2 14.69 2.94 -40.73
N ASP A 3 14.87 1.87 -39.98
CA ASP A 3 14.10 1.53 -38.80
C ASP A 3 14.28 2.66 -37.75
N VAL A 4 13.18 3.22 -37.28
CA VAL A 4 13.19 4.20 -36.18
C VAL A 4 12.39 3.59 -35.03
N THR A 5 13.03 2.63 -34.36
CA THR A 5 12.68 2.18 -33.02
C THR A 5 13.00 3.32 -32.03
N GLY A 6 12.04 4.24 -31.90
CA GLY A 6 12.05 5.31 -30.92
C GLY A 6 11.15 5.01 -29.72
N THR A 7 11.29 3.85 -29.07
CA THR A 7 10.57 3.57 -27.81
C THR A 7 11.49 3.87 -26.64
N THR A 8 11.78 5.15 -26.38
CA THR A 8 12.47 5.57 -25.16
C THR A 8 11.46 5.68 -24.03
N GLY A 9 11.02 4.53 -23.54
CA GLY A 9 10.18 4.40 -22.35
C GLY A 9 10.38 2.99 -21.82
N LEU A 10 10.47 2.82 -20.51
CA LEU A 10 10.74 1.56 -19.81
C LEU A 10 9.71 0.44 -20.04
N GLY A 11 8.84 0.55 -21.06
CA GLY A 11 7.89 -0.50 -21.43
C GLY A 11 6.85 -0.82 -20.35
N ILE A 12 6.67 0.05 -19.35
CA ILE A 12 5.79 -0.21 -18.19
C ILE A 12 4.36 -0.45 -18.69
N GLN A 13 3.86 -1.67 -18.49
CA GLN A 13 2.49 -2.05 -18.76
C GLN A 13 1.73 -2.19 -17.45
N LEU A 14 0.53 -1.60 -17.39
CA LEU A 14 -0.40 -1.88 -16.30
C LEU A 14 -1.35 -3.00 -16.72
N ARG A 15 -1.50 -4.01 -15.88
CA ARG A 15 -2.45 -5.11 -16.11
C ARG A 15 -3.31 -5.42 -14.87
N PRO A 16 -4.45 -6.10 -15.05
CA PRO A 16 -5.23 -6.65 -13.94
C PRO A 16 -4.44 -7.69 -13.15
N PHE A 17 -4.85 -7.89 -11.90
CA PHE A 17 -4.43 -9.00 -11.06
C PHE A 17 -4.83 -10.34 -11.69
N ALA A 18 -3.89 -11.26 -11.81
CA ALA A 18 -4.06 -12.58 -12.44
C ALA A 18 -4.43 -13.68 -11.42
N GLY A 19 -4.88 -13.30 -10.22
CA GLY A 19 -5.24 -14.25 -9.17
C GLY A 19 -4.01 -14.87 -8.51
N GLU A 20 -4.09 -16.16 -8.23
CA GLU A 20 -3.09 -16.91 -7.47
C GLU A 20 -1.65 -16.78 -8.01
N ALA A 21 -1.49 -16.66 -9.33
CA ALA A 21 -0.19 -16.53 -9.97
C ALA A 21 0.61 -15.26 -9.55
N ASP A 22 -0.09 -14.22 -9.09
CA ASP A 22 0.52 -12.95 -8.66
C ASP A 22 0.83 -12.91 -7.15
N ILE A 23 0.28 -13.82 -6.34
CA ILE A 23 0.43 -13.78 -4.87
C ILE A 23 1.89 -13.85 -4.44
N ALA A 24 2.64 -14.85 -4.92
CA ALA A 24 4.04 -14.99 -4.54
C ALA A 24 4.92 -13.82 -5.04
N PRO A 25 4.82 -13.37 -6.32
CA PRO A 25 5.52 -12.17 -6.78
C PRO A 25 5.20 -10.89 -5.99
N MET A 26 3.92 -10.65 -5.68
CA MET A 26 3.49 -9.50 -4.88
C MET A 26 4.09 -9.54 -3.47
N THR A 27 3.99 -10.70 -2.82
CA THR A 27 4.52 -10.92 -1.47
C THR A 27 6.02 -10.67 -1.42
N ARG A 28 6.77 -11.16 -2.43
CA ARG A 28 8.20 -10.89 -2.56
C ARG A 28 8.47 -9.39 -2.69
N ILE A 29 7.81 -8.70 -3.63
CA ILE A 29 8.01 -7.26 -3.85
C ILE A 29 7.74 -6.45 -2.58
N ALA A 30 6.64 -6.75 -1.87
CA ALA A 30 6.29 -6.06 -0.64
C ALA A 30 7.36 -6.27 0.44
N ASN A 31 7.80 -7.51 0.64
CA ASN A 31 8.82 -7.82 1.65
C ASN A 31 10.20 -7.23 1.30
N ASP A 32 10.58 -7.23 0.02
CA ASP A 32 11.82 -6.61 -0.46
C ASP A 32 11.80 -5.09 -0.24
N ALA A 33 10.66 -4.45 -0.53
CA ALA A 33 10.46 -3.02 -0.27
C ALA A 33 10.52 -2.71 1.23
N MET A 34 9.78 -3.43 2.06
CA MET A 34 9.80 -3.27 3.52
C MET A 34 11.20 -3.47 4.11
N ALA A 35 11.99 -4.41 3.59
CA ALA A 35 13.38 -4.61 4.03
C ALA A 35 14.27 -3.39 3.71
N VAL A 36 14.16 -2.84 2.51
CA VAL A 36 14.91 -1.63 2.09
C VAL A 36 14.47 -0.41 2.89
N ASP A 37 13.17 -0.28 3.16
CA ASP A 37 12.60 0.83 3.91
C ASP A 37 12.64 0.61 5.42
N GLN A 38 13.36 -0.40 5.91
CA GLN A 38 13.54 -0.66 7.35
C GLN A 38 12.24 -0.90 8.14
N VAL A 39 11.17 -1.28 7.44
CA VAL A 39 9.92 -1.72 8.03
C VAL A 39 10.11 -3.16 8.52
N GLN A 40 9.76 -3.43 9.78
CA GLN A 40 9.97 -4.75 10.40
C GLN A 40 8.87 -5.76 10.02
N ASP A 41 7.69 -5.27 9.65
CA ASP A 41 6.55 -6.09 9.26
C ASP A 41 6.89 -6.97 8.05
N ARG A 42 6.28 -8.14 7.97
CA ARG A 42 6.41 -9.04 6.82
C ARG A 42 5.03 -9.54 6.44
N LEU A 43 4.80 -9.53 5.13
CA LEU A 43 3.59 -10.03 4.53
C LEU A 43 3.80 -11.50 4.17
N SER A 44 2.92 -12.37 4.64
CA SER A 44 2.86 -13.75 4.18
C SER A 44 1.92 -13.86 2.97
N GLU A 45 2.11 -14.89 2.15
CA GLU A 45 1.19 -15.15 1.04
C GLU A 45 -0.23 -15.48 1.54
N GLU A 46 -0.35 -16.10 2.72
CA GLU A 46 -1.66 -16.38 3.33
C GLU A 46 -2.37 -15.08 3.73
N GLN A 47 -1.65 -14.16 4.37
CA GLN A 47 -2.18 -12.83 4.70
C GLN A 47 -2.60 -12.10 3.43
N LEU A 48 -1.76 -12.09 2.40
CA LEU A 48 -2.11 -11.42 1.14
C LEU A 48 -3.34 -12.04 0.48
N ARG A 49 -3.49 -13.38 0.48
CA ARG A 49 -4.71 -14.03 -0.03
C ARG A 49 -5.96 -13.61 0.74
N ILE A 50 -5.86 -13.38 2.05
CA ILE A 50 -6.97 -12.88 2.87
C ILE A 50 -7.28 -11.43 2.51
N GLU A 51 -6.26 -10.57 2.46
CA GLU A 51 -6.41 -9.14 2.14
C GLU A 51 -6.94 -8.88 0.72
N LEU A 52 -6.69 -9.80 -0.21
CA LEU A 52 -7.15 -9.68 -1.59
C LEU A 52 -8.53 -10.30 -1.84
N ARG A 53 -9.23 -10.77 -0.80
CA ARG A 53 -10.60 -11.26 -0.97
C ARG A 53 -11.51 -10.10 -1.38
N PRO A 54 -12.39 -10.28 -2.38
CA PRO A 54 -13.37 -9.27 -2.71
C PRO A 54 -14.30 -9.00 -1.54
N GLU A 55 -14.52 -7.72 -1.25
CA GLU A 55 -15.43 -7.21 -0.23
C GLU A 55 -16.17 -5.98 -0.77
N GLU A 56 -17.15 -5.46 -0.03
CA GLU A 56 -17.88 -4.24 -0.40
C GLU A 56 -16.92 -3.05 -0.68
N LYS A 57 -15.82 -3.02 0.07
CA LYS A 57 -14.86 -1.91 0.10
C LYS A 57 -13.71 -2.04 -0.89
N PHE A 58 -13.62 -3.20 -1.56
CA PHE A 58 -12.47 -3.56 -2.39
C PHE A 58 -12.83 -4.69 -3.36
N THR A 59 -12.64 -4.46 -4.66
CA THR A 59 -12.77 -5.47 -5.71
C THR A 59 -11.46 -5.58 -6.50
N PRO A 60 -10.73 -6.71 -6.43
CA PRO A 60 -9.44 -6.89 -7.11
C PRO A 60 -9.46 -6.57 -8.61
N ALA A 61 -10.55 -6.91 -9.30
CA ALA A 61 -10.67 -6.70 -10.74
C ALA A 61 -10.60 -5.21 -11.15
N THR A 62 -11.09 -4.30 -10.30
CA THR A 62 -11.16 -2.87 -10.59
C THR A 62 -10.18 -2.05 -9.75
N ASP A 63 -9.86 -2.50 -8.55
CA ASP A 63 -9.20 -1.69 -7.55
C ASP A 63 -7.73 -2.09 -7.31
N LEU A 64 -7.27 -3.19 -7.93
CA LEU A 64 -5.87 -3.63 -7.90
C LEU A 64 -5.27 -3.59 -9.32
N ARG A 65 -4.07 -3.03 -9.43
CA ARG A 65 -3.28 -3.03 -10.67
C ARG A 65 -1.85 -3.45 -10.45
N MET A 66 -1.35 -4.16 -11.44
CA MET A 66 -0.01 -4.69 -11.50
C MET A 66 0.79 -3.88 -12.53
N ALA A 67 2.04 -3.55 -12.23
CA ALA A 67 2.98 -2.96 -13.17
C ALA A 67 4.00 -4.01 -13.61
N GLU A 68 4.13 -4.18 -14.92
CA GLU A 68 5.10 -5.09 -15.54
C GLU A 68 6.06 -4.38 -16.47
N VAL A 69 7.27 -4.91 -16.56
CA VAL A 69 8.25 -4.59 -17.59
C VAL A 69 8.81 -5.91 -18.12
N ASP A 70 8.78 -6.08 -19.45
CA ASP A 70 9.25 -7.28 -20.14
C ASP A 70 8.65 -8.59 -19.57
N GLY A 71 7.36 -8.55 -19.20
CA GLY A 71 6.63 -9.69 -18.61
C GLY A 71 7.00 -10.02 -17.16
N LYS A 72 7.86 -9.21 -16.52
CA LYS A 72 8.18 -9.34 -15.09
C LYS A 72 7.33 -8.37 -14.28
N LEU A 73 6.71 -8.84 -13.21
CA LEU A 73 6.09 -7.98 -12.21
C LEU A 73 7.13 -7.14 -11.47
N VAL A 74 6.95 -5.82 -11.47
CA VAL A 74 7.87 -4.84 -10.88
C VAL A 74 7.20 -3.90 -9.86
N GLY A 75 5.89 -4.01 -9.69
CA GLY A 75 5.16 -3.28 -8.66
C GLY A 75 3.66 -3.49 -8.76
N PHE A 76 2.93 -3.01 -7.76
CA PHE A 76 1.48 -3.10 -7.73
C PHE A 76 0.89 -1.96 -6.88
N VAL A 77 -0.40 -1.70 -7.05
CA VAL A 77 -1.14 -0.78 -6.19
C VAL A 77 -2.58 -1.24 -6.05
N LYS A 78 -3.08 -1.21 -4.83
CA LYS A 78 -4.49 -1.41 -4.51
C LYS A 78 -5.12 -0.10 -4.02
N VAL A 79 -6.40 0.05 -4.29
CA VAL A 79 -7.27 1.11 -3.78
C VAL A 79 -8.40 0.45 -3.00
N GLU A 80 -8.75 0.97 -1.85
CA GLU A 80 -9.95 0.57 -1.11
C GLU A 80 -10.57 1.80 -0.46
N TRP A 81 -11.74 1.65 0.17
CA TRP A 81 -12.33 2.73 0.95
C TRP A 81 -12.77 2.27 2.32
N ILE A 82 -12.75 3.18 3.29
CA ILE A 82 -13.21 2.94 4.66
C ILE A 82 -13.99 4.13 5.17
N ASP A 83 -14.97 3.84 6.02
CA ASP A 83 -15.60 4.81 6.89
C ASP A 83 -14.86 4.81 8.22
N THR A 84 -14.13 5.89 8.48
CA THR A 84 -13.28 6.04 9.66
C THR A 84 -14.13 6.38 10.91
N ASN A 85 -13.61 6.07 12.10
CA ASN A 85 -14.31 6.35 13.36
C ASN A 85 -14.46 7.86 13.65
N ASP A 86 -13.65 8.71 13.00
CA ASP A 86 -13.77 10.17 13.04
C ASP A 86 -14.72 10.73 11.95
N GLY A 87 -15.48 9.86 11.28
CA GLY A 87 -16.58 10.24 10.41
C GLY A 87 -16.18 10.55 8.97
N LEU A 88 -14.95 10.28 8.55
CA LEU A 88 -14.51 10.48 7.16
C LEU A 88 -14.81 9.26 6.28
N ARG A 89 -15.16 9.50 5.01
CA ARG A 89 -14.97 8.53 3.92
C ARG A 89 -13.53 8.68 3.42
N GLU A 90 -12.67 7.74 3.76
CA GLU A 90 -11.29 7.70 3.27
C GLU A 90 -11.18 6.72 2.09
N TYR A 91 -10.78 7.23 0.93
CA TYR A 91 -10.36 6.44 -0.22
C TYR A 91 -8.85 6.31 -0.19
N ARG A 92 -8.35 5.10 0.03
CA ARG A 92 -6.95 4.89 0.39
C ARG A 92 -6.24 3.96 -0.57
N SER A 93 -5.01 4.32 -0.92
CA SER A 93 -4.14 3.50 -1.75
C SER A 93 -2.96 2.95 -0.98
N TRP A 94 -2.63 1.69 -1.24
CA TRP A 94 -1.39 1.06 -0.79
C TRP A 94 -0.77 0.29 -1.96
N GLY A 95 0.54 0.33 -2.08
CA GLY A 95 1.24 -0.31 -3.18
C GLY A 95 2.75 -0.26 -2.99
N GLU A 96 3.43 -1.15 -3.70
CA GLU A 96 4.87 -1.33 -3.59
C GLU A 96 5.51 -1.39 -4.97
N VAL A 97 6.74 -0.89 -5.07
CA VAL A 97 7.59 -1.00 -6.25
C VAL A 97 8.82 -1.81 -5.87
N ASP A 98 9.13 -2.83 -6.68
CA ASP A 98 10.34 -3.62 -6.56
C ASP A 98 11.54 -2.65 -6.42
N PRO A 99 12.37 -2.77 -5.36
CA PRO A 99 13.47 -1.83 -5.12
C PRO A 99 14.39 -1.64 -6.32
N ALA A 100 14.62 -2.67 -7.14
CA ALA A 100 15.46 -2.60 -8.34
C ALA A 100 14.85 -1.74 -9.46
N TRP A 101 13.56 -1.43 -9.37
CA TRP A 101 12.77 -0.67 -10.35
C TRP A 101 12.32 0.71 -9.85
N ARG A 102 12.74 1.10 -8.65
CA ARG A 102 12.50 2.45 -8.12
C ARG A 102 13.19 3.51 -8.98
N ARG A 103 12.64 4.74 -8.93
CA ARG A 103 13.10 5.91 -9.71
C ARG A 103 13.05 5.73 -11.24
N ARG A 104 12.28 4.75 -11.72
CA ARG A 104 12.02 4.48 -13.15
C ARG A 104 10.57 4.76 -13.55
N ARG A 105 9.91 5.68 -12.84
CA ARG A 105 8.50 6.08 -13.01
C ARG A 105 7.44 5.01 -12.71
N VAL A 106 7.81 3.78 -12.32
CA VAL A 106 6.84 2.70 -11.95
C VAL A 106 5.85 3.18 -10.88
N GLY A 107 6.37 3.74 -9.77
CA GLY A 107 5.52 4.27 -8.70
C GLY A 107 4.61 5.40 -9.16
N ALA A 108 5.10 6.32 -10.01
CA ALA A 108 4.28 7.39 -10.57
C ALA A 108 3.17 6.86 -11.49
N THR A 109 3.46 5.84 -12.30
CA THR A 109 2.48 5.19 -13.17
C THR A 109 1.38 4.47 -12.36
N LEU A 110 1.76 3.72 -11.32
CA LEU A 110 0.83 3.06 -10.41
C LEU A 110 -0.01 4.09 -9.65
N PHE A 111 0.61 5.15 -9.13
CA PHE A 111 -0.10 6.17 -8.36
C PHE A 111 -1.08 6.99 -9.22
N ALA A 112 -0.75 7.23 -10.50
CA ALA A 112 -1.68 7.83 -11.45
C ALA A 112 -2.94 6.97 -11.64
N PHE A 113 -2.79 5.65 -11.74
CA PHE A 113 -3.94 4.74 -11.74
C PHE A 113 -4.75 4.85 -10.44
N ALA A 114 -4.07 4.78 -9.29
CA ALA A 114 -4.74 4.82 -7.98
C ALA A 114 -5.58 6.10 -7.81
N ARG A 115 -5.02 7.26 -8.18
CA ARG A 115 -5.73 8.54 -8.15
C ARG A 115 -6.94 8.57 -9.07
N GLY A 116 -6.81 8.03 -10.28
CA GLY A 116 -7.94 7.88 -11.20
C GLY A 116 -9.05 7.03 -10.59
N ARG A 117 -8.69 5.89 -10.00
CA ARG A 117 -9.66 4.98 -9.38
C ARG A 117 -10.32 5.59 -8.14
N ILE A 118 -9.58 6.33 -7.31
CA ILE A 118 -10.11 7.08 -6.19
C ILE A 118 -11.14 8.11 -6.67
N ALA A 119 -10.85 8.84 -7.75
CA ALA A 119 -11.78 9.82 -8.31
C ALA A 119 -13.08 9.16 -8.83
N GLU A 120 -12.99 8.01 -9.49
CA GLU A 120 -14.16 7.23 -9.93
C GLU A 120 -15.03 6.80 -8.74
N LEU A 121 -14.43 6.23 -7.70
CA LEU A 121 -15.14 5.80 -6.50
C LEU A 121 -15.81 6.98 -5.79
N ALA A 122 -15.11 8.10 -5.65
CA ALA A 122 -15.64 9.30 -5.03
C ALA A 122 -16.79 9.91 -5.82
N ALA A 123 -16.78 9.81 -7.15
CA ALA A 123 -17.88 10.30 -8.00
C ALA A 123 -19.10 9.37 -7.99
N ALA A 124 -18.89 8.05 -7.87
CA ALA A 124 -19.96 7.05 -7.90
C ALA A 124 -20.69 6.88 -6.56
N GLN A 125 -20.04 7.23 -5.44
CA GLN A 125 -20.58 7.04 -4.10
C GLN A 125 -21.14 8.36 -3.55
N ASP A 126 -22.45 8.40 -3.36
CA ASP A 126 -23.13 9.50 -2.66
C ASP A 126 -23.15 9.21 -1.16
N VAL A 127 -22.40 9.99 -0.39
CA VAL A 127 -22.26 9.83 1.06
C VAL A 127 -22.30 11.18 1.75
N ASP A 128 -23.12 11.30 2.79
CA ASP A 128 -23.20 12.49 3.63
C ASP A 128 -22.07 12.51 4.66
N ARG A 129 -20.83 12.62 4.18
CA ARG A 129 -19.63 12.77 5.02
C ARG A 129 -18.46 13.39 4.28
N PRO A 130 -17.51 14.03 4.98
CA PRO A 130 -16.29 14.51 4.35
C PRO A 130 -15.51 13.37 3.69
N ARG A 131 -15.03 13.61 2.47
CA ARG A 131 -14.27 12.65 1.67
C ARG A 131 -12.81 13.06 1.62
N VAL A 132 -11.92 12.11 1.85
CA VAL A 132 -10.47 12.32 1.78
C VAL A 132 -9.80 11.20 0.97
N ALA A 133 -8.65 11.52 0.36
CA ALA A 133 -7.78 10.54 -0.25
C ALA A 133 -6.58 10.28 0.67
N GLY A 134 -6.32 9.01 0.99
CA GLY A 134 -5.26 8.57 1.89
C GLY A 134 -4.22 7.69 1.20
N CYS A 135 -3.00 7.70 1.73
CA CYS A 135 -1.94 6.77 1.36
C CYS A 135 -0.97 6.64 2.54
N TRP A 136 -0.18 5.57 2.52
CA TRP A 136 0.84 5.32 3.55
C TRP A 136 2.22 5.20 2.91
N ALA A 137 3.22 5.62 3.68
CA ALA A 137 4.62 5.43 3.40
C ALA A 137 5.34 5.22 4.71
N ALA A 138 6.36 4.36 4.71
CA ALA A 138 7.33 4.34 5.78
C ALA A 138 8.01 5.71 5.89
N GLN A 139 8.37 6.13 7.10
CA GLN A 139 9.08 7.40 7.31
C GLN A 139 10.40 7.48 6.51
N THR A 140 11.01 6.33 6.27
CA THR A 140 12.27 6.10 5.54
C THR A 140 12.11 6.07 4.02
N ASP A 141 10.90 5.92 3.48
CA ASP A 141 10.67 5.88 2.02
C ASP A 141 10.57 7.29 1.42
N ALA A 142 11.73 7.94 1.27
CA ALA A 142 11.82 9.27 0.66
C ALA A 142 11.23 9.34 -0.77
N GLY A 143 11.16 8.21 -1.48
CA GLY A 143 10.60 8.13 -2.82
C GLY A 143 9.09 8.34 -2.81
N ALA A 144 8.39 7.63 -1.92
CA ALA A 144 6.94 7.79 -1.73
C ALA A 144 6.60 9.19 -1.18
N HIS A 145 7.35 9.71 -0.19
CA HIS A 145 7.12 11.08 0.32
C HIS A 145 7.19 12.13 -0.79
N ALA A 146 8.20 12.05 -1.65
CA ALA A 146 8.35 12.97 -2.78
C ALA A 146 7.19 12.82 -3.79
N LEU A 147 6.81 11.59 -4.14
CA LEU A 147 5.72 11.31 -5.07
C LEU A 147 4.38 11.85 -4.56
N TYR A 148 4.05 11.60 -3.30
CA TYR A 148 2.79 12.04 -2.71
C TYR A 148 2.73 13.57 -2.58
N THR A 149 3.83 14.20 -2.16
CA THR A 149 3.93 15.66 -2.04
C THR A 149 3.78 16.35 -3.41
N GLU A 150 4.40 15.82 -4.46
CA GLU A 150 4.25 16.32 -5.84
C GLU A 150 2.79 16.35 -6.31
N HIS A 151 1.96 15.48 -5.75
CA HIS A 151 0.54 15.37 -6.05
C HIS A 151 -0.39 16.01 -4.99
N GLY A 152 0.15 16.83 -4.09
CA GLY A 152 -0.62 17.63 -3.15
C GLY A 152 -1.06 16.91 -1.88
N TYR A 153 -0.51 15.72 -1.61
CA TYR A 153 -0.71 15.02 -0.34
C TYR A 153 0.23 15.59 0.72
N ALA A 154 -0.21 15.58 1.98
CA ALA A 154 0.58 16.03 3.11
C ALA A 154 0.49 15.00 4.26
N PRO A 155 1.52 14.88 5.11
CA PRO A 155 1.45 14.03 6.29
C PRO A 155 0.28 14.43 7.20
N ALA A 156 -0.60 13.48 7.50
CA ALA A 156 -1.78 13.71 8.34
C ALA A 156 -1.75 12.91 9.65
N ARG A 157 -1.12 11.72 9.66
CA ARG A 157 -1.05 10.81 10.80
C ARG A 157 0.27 10.05 10.84
N TRP A 158 0.69 9.68 12.04
CA TRP A 158 1.88 8.86 12.30
C TRP A 158 1.46 7.61 13.05
N PHE A 159 2.03 6.48 12.66
CA PHE A 159 1.84 5.18 13.32
C PHE A 159 3.19 4.68 13.81
N PHE A 160 3.23 4.17 15.03
CA PHE A 160 4.46 3.68 15.66
C PHE A 160 4.31 2.18 15.91
N HIS A 161 5.16 1.38 15.26
CA HIS A 161 5.22 -0.06 15.53
C HIS A 161 6.19 -0.29 16.68
N MET A 162 5.65 -0.69 17.83
CA MET A 162 6.43 -0.97 19.04
C MET A 162 6.76 -2.46 19.10
N ASN A 163 8.04 -2.79 19.16
CA ASN A 163 8.52 -4.16 19.25
C ASN A 163 9.36 -4.34 20.52
N ARG A 164 9.22 -5.50 21.16
CA ARG A 164 10.05 -5.95 22.29
C ARG A 164 10.42 -7.41 22.12
N ASN A 165 11.66 -7.75 22.42
CA ASN A 165 12.10 -9.15 22.46
C ASN A 165 11.51 -9.86 23.69
N LEU A 166 10.72 -10.91 23.47
CA LEU A 166 10.10 -11.68 24.55
C LEU A 166 11.05 -12.66 25.25
N ALA A 167 12.28 -12.85 24.74
CA ALA A 167 13.32 -13.59 25.45
C ALA A 167 13.95 -12.76 26.59
N GLU A 168 13.71 -11.44 26.64
CA GLU A 168 14.19 -10.57 27.71
C GLU A 168 13.17 -10.53 28.87
N PRO A 169 13.62 -10.47 30.14
CA PRO A 169 12.72 -10.35 31.29
C PRO A 169 11.77 -9.15 31.14
N ILE A 170 10.50 -9.35 31.47
CA ILE A 170 9.50 -8.27 31.51
C ILE A 170 9.33 -7.82 32.95
N GLU A 171 9.73 -6.59 33.24
CA GLU A 171 9.45 -5.96 34.52
C GLU A 171 7.99 -5.47 34.54
N VAL A 172 7.19 -6.02 35.45
CA VAL A 172 5.82 -5.59 35.68
C VAL A 172 5.82 -4.75 36.96
N PRO A 173 5.62 -3.43 36.89
CA PRO A 173 5.57 -2.60 38.08
C PRO A 173 4.37 -2.97 38.96
N PRO A 174 4.45 -2.75 40.29
CA PRO A 174 3.31 -2.99 41.16
C PRO A 174 2.12 -2.12 40.74
N LEU A 175 0.91 -2.67 40.82
CA LEU A 175 -0.31 -1.93 40.55
C LEU A 175 -0.49 -0.83 41.61
N PRO A 176 -1.05 0.34 41.24
CA PRO A 176 -1.47 1.34 42.21
C PRO A 176 -2.47 0.78 43.22
N GLU A 177 -2.50 1.37 44.42
CA GLU A 177 -3.49 1.02 45.44
C GLU A 177 -4.93 1.13 44.89
N GLY A 178 -5.76 0.12 45.18
CA GLY A 178 -7.15 0.07 44.74
C GLY A 178 -7.38 -0.46 43.31
N ILE A 179 -6.33 -0.87 42.59
CA ILE A 179 -6.44 -1.45 41.24
C ILE A 179 -6.15 -2.95 41.27
N GLU A 180 -7.01 -3.74 40.60
CA GLU A 180 -6.85 -5.18 40.42
C GLU A 180 -6.94 -5.57 38.93
N VAL A 181 -6.22 -6.62 38.53
CA VAL A 181 -6.30 -7.21 37.18
C VAL A 181 -7.09 -8.51 37.26
N ARG A 182 -8.05 -8.70 36.36
CA ARG A 182 -8.86 -9.91 36.24
C ARG A 182 -8.84 -10.42 34.81
N PRO A 183 -8.74 -11.74 34.57
CA PRO A 183 -8.88 -12.29 33.24
C PRO A 183 -10.30 -12.06 32.71
N VAL A 184 -10.40 -11.88 31.39
CA VAL A 184 -11.65 -11.75 30.65
C VAL A 184 -12.08 -13.10 30.09
#